data_AF-A0A1Q8QS21-F1
#
_entry.id   AF-A0A1Q8QS21-F1
#
_cell.length_a   1.000
_cell.length_b   1.000
_cell.length_c   1.000
_cell.angle_alpha   90.00
_cell.angle_beta   90.00
_cell.angle_gamma   90.00
#
_symmetry.space_group_name_H-M   'P 1'
#
loop_
_entity.id
_entity.type
_entity.pdbx_description
1 polymer ?
#
loop_
_entity_poly.entity_id
_entity_poly.type
_entity_poly.pdbx_seq_one_letter_code
_entity_poly.pdbx_strand_id
1 'polypeptide(L)'
;MLKTKAIFERKTDDFEPKDCIIEKTVRLTAAKYDVFSKNMLADYDFIKDNIDLMHCDSQGAYHCLLVVGEDRPDGLLIESEGYGYGRYSAFLPNAADFLEAHPEQEQAKKEQQSAPDFKLQDLMRIPLEDIHLVHSDEDIELATIVELKSDTLTEAGRKEWADVLNADVVRIFDGIYGVQVECNGVDPQRLSDFSFMLAGQCSSQDYEKWVAQEPPEAPDMQMKQL
;
A
#
# COMPACT_ATOMS: atom_id res chain seq x y z
N MET A 1 37.52 -19.12 5.74
CA MET A 1 37.20 -19.20 4.30
C MET A 1 35.93 -18.41 4.06
N LEU A 2 35.94 -17.50 3.09
CA LEU A 2 34.73 -16.77 2.67
C LEU A 2 33.89 -17.67 1.75
N LYS A 3 32.57 -17.61 1.85
CA LYS A 3 31.62 -18.41 1.05
C LYS A 3 30.56 -17.47 0.46
N THR A 4 30.15 -17.74 -0.78
CA THR A 4 29.08 -17.03 -1.50
C THR A 4 28.42 -17.98 -2.50
N LYS A 5 27.33 -17.55 -3.13
CA LYS A 5 26.66 -18.24 -4.25
C LYS A 5 26.80 -17.42 -5.53
N ALA A 6 26.71 -18.10 -6.68
CA ALA A 6 26.73 -17.46 -7.99
C ALA A 6 26.01 -18.34 -9.03
N ILE A 7 25.49 -17.69 -10.08
CA ILE A 7 24.98 -18.36 -11.28
C ILE A 7 26.14 -18.49 -12.27
N PHE A 8 26.31 -19.67 -12.87
CA PHE A 8 27.38 -19.95 -13.82
C PHE A 8 26.80 -20.10 -15.23
N GLU A 9 27.23 -19.25 -16.14
CA GLU A 9 26.87 -19.33 -17.56
C GLU A 9 27.82 -20.26 -18.32
N ARG A 10 27.27 -21.06 -19.23
CA ARG A 10 28.06 -22.01 -20.01
C ARG A 10 28.53 -21.36 -21.31
N LYS A 11 29.85 -21.21 -21.46
CA LYS A 11 30.51 -20.68 -22.67
C LYS A 11 30.08 -19.25 -23.02
N THR A 12 29.89 -18.40 -22.02
CA THR A 12 29.80 -16.95 -22.23
C THR A 12 31.21 -16.38 -22.41
N ASP A 13 31.38 -15.50 -23.37
CA ASP A 13 32.61 -14.74 -23.63
C ASP A 13 32.67 -13.44 -22.82
N ASP A 14 31.50 -12.89 -22.49
CA ASP A 14 31.31 -11.78 -21.56
C ASP A 14 30.05 -11.96 -20.71
N PHE A 15 30.01 -11.33 -19.53
CA PHE A 15 28.77 -11.17 -18.77
C PHE A 15 28.22 -9.77 -19.02
N GLU A 16 26.93 -9.66 -19.32
CA GLU A 16 26.26 -8.37 -19.49
C GLU A 16 25.36 -8.05 -18.27
N PRO A 17 25.93 -7.78 -17.07
CA PRO A 17 25.12 -7.40 -15.92
C PRO A 17 24.34 -6.12 -16.23
N LYS A 18 23.14 -6.03 -15.66
CA LYS A 18 22.32 -4.82 -15.72
C LYS A 18 22.46 -4.05 -14.42
N ASP A 19 22.46 -2.73 -14.53
CA ASP A 19 22.30 -1.87 -13.37
C ASP A 19 20.90 -2.09 -12.81
N CYS A 20 20.82 -2.28 -11.49
CA CYS A 20 19.57 -2.48 -10.79
C CYS A 20 19.43 -1.44 -9.68
N ILE A 21 18.28 -0.77 -9.66
CA ILE A 21 17.90 0.17 -8.61
C ILE A 21 16.90 -0.55 -7.70
N ILE A 22 17.22 -0.66 -6.41
CA ILE A 22 16.33 -1.29 -5.43
C ILE A 22 15.37 -0.22 -4.92
N GLU A 23 14.13 -0.25 -5.39
CA GLU A 23 13.08 0.72 -5.02
C GLU A 23 12.41 0.37 -3.69
N LYS A 24 12.33 -0.93 -3.39
CA LYS A 24 11.78 -1.44 -2.13
C LYS A 24 12.35 -2.80 -1.80
N THR A 25 12.61 -3.02 -0.52
CA THR A 25 12.90 -4.35 0.01
C THR A 25 11.63 -4.98 0.57
N VAL A 26 11.30 -6.17 0.11
CA VAL A 26 10.20 -6.99 0.63
C VAL A 26 10.79 -8.11 1.47
N ARG A 27 10.45 -8.13 2.76
CA ARG A 27 10.93 -9.14 3.72
C ARG A 27 9.83 -10.18 3.92
N LEU A 28 10.09 -11.42 3.54
CA LEU A 28 9.19 -12.55 3.68
C LEU A 28 9.64 -13.46 4.82
N THR A 29 8.70 -14.16 5.45
CA THR A 29 9.07 -15.26 6.36
C THR A 29 9.81 -16.35 5.61
N ALA A 30 10.62 -17.14 6.31
CA ALA A 30 11.42 -18.21 5.69
C ALA A 30 10.56 -19.18 4.85
N ALA A 31 9.35 -19.50 5.30
CA ALA A 31 8.42 -20.37 4.58
C ALA A 31 7.85 -19.71 3.31
N LYS A 32 7.40 -18.44 3.40
CA LYS A 32 6.89 -17.70 2.23
C LYS A 32 7.99 -17.52 1.18
N TYR A 33 9.20 -17.18 1.60
CA TYR A 33 10.35 -17.04 0.70
C TYR A 33 10.71 -18.35 -0.01
N ASP A 34 10.71 -19.48 0.70
CA ASP A 34 11.01 -20.79 0.10
C ASP A 34 9.98 -21.23 -0.95
N VAL A 35 8.71 -20.86 -0.76
CA VAL A 35 7.65 -21.07 -1.75
C VAL A 35 7.86 -20.14 -2.94
N PHE A 36 8.03 -18.84 -2.68
CA PHE A 36 8.22 -17.81 -3.70
C PHE A 36 9.42 -18.11 -4.61
N SER A 37 10.59 -18.35 -4.03
CA SER A 37 11.85 -18.59 -4.75
C SER A 37 11.82 -19.82 -5.67
N LYS A 38 10.86 -20.74 -5.48
CA LYS A 38 10.64 -21.92 -6.33
C LYS A 38 9.50 -21.76 -7.33
N ASN A 39 8.68 -20.72 -7.17
CA ASN A 39 7.45 -20.52 -7.93
C ASN A 39 7.29 -19.04 -8.35
N MET A 40 8.35 -18.41 -8.85
CA MET A 40 8.38 -16.96 -9.15
C MET A 40 7.41 -16.50 -10.24
N LEU A 41 6.87 -17.44 -11.04
CA LEU A 41 5.88 -17.17 -12.09
C LEU A 41 4.42 -17.23 -11.60
N ALA A 42 4.19 -17.54 -10.32
CA ALA A 42 2.86 -17.41 -9.72
C ALA A 42 2.57 -15.95 -9.37
N ASP A 43 1.30 -15.58 -9.29
CA ASP A 43 0.89 -14.25 -8.85
C ASP A 43 1.04 -14.11 -7.33
N TYR A 44 1.62 -13.00 -6.89
CA TYR A 44 1.81 -12.63 -5.49
C TYR A 44 1.32 -11.21 -5.26
N ASP A 45 0.56 -11.00 -4.19
CA ASP A 45 -0.05 -9.69 -3.91
C ASP A 45 1.03 -8.64 -3.61
N PHE A 46 2.10 -9.00 -2.89
CA PHE A 46 3.23 -8.09 -2.67
C PHE A 46 3.94 -7.61 -3.95
N ILE A 47 3.79 -8.32 -5.08
CA ILE A 47 4.31 -7.84 -6.37
C ILE A 47 3.30 -6.89 -7.00
N LYS A 48 2.01 -7.25 -7.00
CA LYS A 48 0.92 -6.40 -7.51
C LYS A 48 0.86 -5.05 -6.82
N ASP A 49 1.01 -5.04 -5.50
CA ASP A 49 0.94 -3.84 -4.66
C ASP A 49 2.09 -2.86 -4.90
N ASN A 50 3.11 -3.25 -5.67
CA ASN A 50 4.31 -2.45 -5.93
C ASN A 50 4.65 -2.40 -7.43
N ILE A 51 3.69 -2.64 -8.32
CA ILE A 51 3.87 -2.58 -9.78
C ILE A 51 4.44 -1.23 -10.23
N ASP A 52 3.96 -0.14 -9.65
CA ASP A 52 4.36 1.24 -9.95
C ASP A 52 5.83 1.54 -9.65
N LEU A 53 6.46 0.75 -8.77
CA LEU A 53 7.88 0.89 -8.44
C LEU A 53 8.80 0.16 -9.43
N MET A 54 8.27 -0.79 -10.22
CA MET A 54 9.08 -1.63 -11.09
C MET A 54 8.99 -1.18 -12.55
N HIS A 55 10.13 -0.96 -13.19
CA HIS A 55 10.23 -0.66 -14.62
C HIS A 55 11.68 -0.71 -15.10
N CYS A 56 11.89 -0.72 -16.41
CA CYS A 56 13.20 -0.42 -17.00
C CYS A 56 13.24 1.05 -17.44
N ASP A 57 14.24 1.79 -16.99
CA ASP A 57 14.37 3.21 -17.34
C ASP A 57 14.95 3.42 -18.74
N SER A 58 15.04 4.69 -19.15
CA SER A 58 15.59 5.07 -20.46
C SER A 58 17.09 4.77 -20.65
N GLN A 59 17.82 4.52 -19.56
CA GLN A 59 19.24 4.16 -19.56
C GLN A 59 19.45 2.64 -19.53
N GLY A 60 18.38 1.86 -19.38
CA GLY A 60 18.43 0.40 -19.32
C GLY A 60 18.64 -0.15 -17.91
N ALA A 61 18.51 0.68 -16.87
CA ALA A 61 18.55 0.24 -15.48
C ALA A 61 17.19 -0.33 -15.07
N TYR A 62 17.22 -1.46 -14.38
CA TYR A 62 16.02 -2.10 -13.87
C TYR A 62 15.70 -1.58 -12.47
N HIS A 63 14.58 -0.88 -12.33
CA HIS A 63 13.98 -0.56 -11.04
C HIS A 63 13.24 -1.80 -10.53
N CYS A 64 13.69 -2.34 -9.40
CA CYS A 64 13.31 -3.66 -8.91
C CYS A 64 12.84 -3.62 -7.46
N LEU A 65 12.05 -4.64 -7.08
CA LEU A 65 11.93 -5.06 -5.70
C LEU A 65 13.10 -5.98 -5.33
N LEU A 66 13.69 -5.80 -4.16
CA LEU A 66 14.56 -6.80 -3.55
C LEU A 66 13.75 -7.65 -2.57
N VAL A 67 13.48 -8.90 -2.92
CA VAL A 67 12.80 -9.86 -2.04
C VAL A 67 13.84 -10.66 -1.25
N VAL A 68 13.73 -10.61 0.07
CA VAL A 68 14.59 -11.37 1.00
C VAL A 68 13.75 -12.21 1.95
N GLY A 69 14.33 -13.30 2.44
CA GLY A 69 13.69 -14.19 3.42
C GLY A 69 14.32 -14.07 4.79
N GLU A 70 13.54 -14.23 5.85
CA GLU A 70 14.06 -14.43 7.21
C GLU A 70 15.10 -15.55 7.23
N ASP A 71 16.22 -15.29 7.90
CA ASP A 71 17.36 -16.21 8.01
C ASP A 71 17.91 -16.69 6.65
N ARG A 72 17.63 -15.98 5.55
CA ARG A 72 18.20 -16.25 4.22
C ARG A 72 19.28 -15.22 3.91
N PRO A 73 20.51 -15.66 3.58
CA PRO A 73 21.59 -14.74 3.28
C PRO A 73 21.43 -14.07 1.90
N ASP A 74 20.71 -14.71 0.97
CA ASP A 74 20.58 -14.28 -0.41
C ASP A 74 19.20 -13.66 -0.69
N GLY A 75 19.10 -12.90 -1.78
CA GLY A 75 17.88 -12.24 -2.22
C GLY A 75 17.60 -12.43 -3.70
N LEU A 76 16.40 -12.00 -4.10
CA LEU A 76 15.95 -11.99 -5.49
C LEU A 76 15.52 -10.58 -5.87
N LEU A 77 16.11 -10.04 -6.93
CA LEU A 77 15.62 -8.83 -7.57
C LEU A 77 14.49 -9.20 -8.51
N ILE A 78 13.38 -8.45 -8.45
CA ILE A 78 12.17 -8.71 -9.21
C ILE A 78 11.77 -7.44 -9.96
N GLU A 79 11.53 -7.60 -11.25
CA GLU A 79 10.82 -6.62 -12.08
C GLU A 79 9.65 -7.35 -12.75
N SER A 80 8.48 -6.73 -12.78
CA SER A 80 7.22 -7.41 -13.14
C SER A 80 6.70 -7.13 -14.55
N GLU A 81 7.17 -6.07 -15.21
CA GLU A 81 6.54 -5.42 -16.37
C GLU A 81 5.03 -5.20 -16.20
N GLY A 82 4.58 -4.88 -14.98
CA GLY A 82 3.16 -4.63 -14.68
C GLY A 82 2.32 -5.87 -14.37
N TYR A 83 2.93 -7.02 -14.12
CA TYR A 83 2.23 -8.25 -13.75
C TYR A 83 2.31 -8.54 -12.24
N GLY A 84 1.52 -9.49 -11.76
CA GLY A 84 1.55 -9.96 -10.37
C GLY A 84 2.69 -10.93 -10.04
N TYR A 85 3.62 -11.16 -10.97
CA TYR A 85 4.71 -12.13 -10.82
C TYR A 85 6.05 -11.54 -11.29
N GLY A 86 7.16 -12.20 -10.94
CA GLY A 86 8.49 -11.75 -11.35
C GLY A 86 8.77 -12.12 -12.80
N ARG A 87 8.54 -11.18 -13.72
CA ARG A 87 8.75 -11.39 -15.15
C ARG A 87 10.22 -11.36 -15.53
N TYR A 88 10.99 -10.47 -14.89
CA TYR A 88 12.43 -10.59 -14.79
C TYR A 88 12.81 -10.87 -13.33
N SER A 89 13.83 -11.70 -13.16
CA SER A 89 14.36 -12.00 -11.84
C SER A 89 15.87 -12.16 -11.89
N ALA A 90 16.57 -11.61 -10.90
CA ALA A 90 18.01 -11.75 -10.75
C ALA A 90 18.37 -12.26 -9.36
N PHE A 91 19.36 -13.14 -9.27
CA PHE A 91 19.85 -13.65 -8.00
C PHE A 91 20.89 -12.70 -7.40
N LEU A 92 20.67 -12.24 -6.17
CA LEU A 92 21.59 -11.39 -5.43
C LEU A 92 22.19 -12.16 -4.23
N PRO A 93 23.43 -12.65 -4.34
CA PRO A 93 24.08 -13.36 -3.23
C PRO A 93 24.43 -12.41 -2.09
N ASN A 94 24.34 -12.91 -0.85
CA ASN A 94 24.64 -12.13 0.38
C ASN A 94 23.85 -10.81 0.47
N ALA A 95 22.60 -10.81 -0.01
CA ALA A 95 21.69 -9.66 0.07
C ALA A 95 21.48 -9.16 1.50
N ALA A 96 21.49 -10.06 2.49
CA ALA A 96 21.40 -9.66 3.90
C ALA A 96 22.57 -8.74 4.31
N ASP A 97 23.81 -9.15 4.04
CA ASP A 97 25.00 -8.35 4.32
C ASP A 97 25.01 -7.05 3.52
N PHE A 98 24.54 -7.09 2.26
CA PHE A 98 24.41 -5.90 1.41
C PHE A 98 23.46 -4.87 2.03
N LEU A 99 22.31 -5.31 2.54
CA LEU A 99 21.33 -4.44 3.20
C LEU A 99 21.85 -3.88 4.53
N GLU A 100 22.51 -4.71 5.34
CA GLU A 100 23.12 -4.26 6.60
C GLU A 100 24.18 -3.16 6.38
N ALA A 101 24.89 -3.22 5.26
CA ALA A 101 25.88 -2.20 4.89
C ALA A 101 25.28 -0.89 4.34
N HIS A 102 24.00 -0.87 3.96
CA HIS A 102 23.34 0.29 3.32
C HIS A 102 22.02 0.68 4.02
N PRO A 103 22.05 1.07 5.31
CA PRO A 103 20.84 1.41 6.09
C PRO A 103 20.10 2.65 5.55
N GLU A 104 20.77 3.49 4.76
CA GLU A 104 20.22 4.75 4.23
C GLU A 104 19.01 4.53 3.29
N GLN A 105 18.90 3.38 2.62
CA GLN A 105 17.73 3.08 1.77
C GLN A 105 16.48 2.68 2.57
N GLU A 106 16.65 2.13 3.78
CA GLU A 106 15.56 1.89 4.73
C GLU A 106 15.20 3.16 5.51
N GLN A 107 16.14 4.09 5.69
CA GLN A 107 15.92 5.37 6.39
C GLN A 107 15.31 6.46 5.50
N ALA A 108 15.72 6.56 4.22
CA ALA A 108 15.14 7.52 3.28
C ALA A 108 13.62 7.31 3.13
N LYS A 109 13.14 6.06 3.25
CA LYS A 109 11.71 5.72 3.24
C LYS A 109 11.00 6.02 4.57
N LYS A 110 11.68 5.94 5.72
CA LYS A 110 11.13 6.44 7.00
C LYS A 110 10.96 7.95 7.01
N GLU A 111 11.89 8.68 6.37
CA GLU A 111 11.79 10.14 6.23
C GLU A 111 10.82 10.57 5.11
N GLN A 112 10.55 9.71 4.12
CA GLN A 112 9.48 9.91 3.13
C GLN A 112 8.10 9.42 3.59
N GLN A 113 8.02 8.55 4.61
CA GLN A 113 6.81 8.21 5.35
C GLN A 113 6.48 9.22 6.46
N SER A 114 7.40 10.12 6.82
CA SER A 114 7.01 11.39 7.44
C SER A 114 6.54 12.36 6.35
N ALA A 115 5.40 12.05 5.75
CA ALA A 115 4.52 13.11 5.29
C ALA A 115 4.31 14.09 6.46
N PRO A 116 4.02 15.38 6.22
CA PRO A 116 3.63 16.29 7.29
C PRO A 116 2.58 15.62 8.20
N ASP A 117 2.48 16.04 9.46
CA ASP A 117 1.47 15.59 10.44
C ASP A 117 0.06 15.82 9.89
N PHE A 118 -0.36 14.99 8.94
CA PHE A 118 -1.48 15.16 8.04
C PHE A 118 -2.41 14.01 8.30
N LYS A 119 -3.47 14.32 9.03
CA LYS A 119 -4.36 13.32 9.57
C LYS A 119 -5.50 13.05 8.61
N LEU A 120 -6.19 11.92 8.76
CA LEU A 120 -7.36 11.59 7.96
C LEU A 120 -8.43 12.71 8.00
N GLN A 121 -8.63 13.38 9.15
CA GLN A 121 -9.55 14.51 9.25
C GLN A 121 -9.17 15.73 8.39
N ASP A 122 -7.88 15.91 8.08
CA ASP A 122 -7.43 17.00 7.22
C ASP A 122 -7.82 16.75 5.76
N LEU A 123 -7.89 15.47 5.33
CA LEU A 123 -8.41 15.09 4.02
C LEU A 123 -9.90 15.40 3.85
N MET A 124 -10.69 15.32 4.93
CA MET A 124 -12.13 15.61 4.90
C MET A 124 -12.46 17.05 4.48
N ARG A 125 -11.45 17.95 4.41
CA ARG A 125 -11.62 19.30 3.86
C ARG A 125 -11.81 19.30 2.34
N ILE A 126 -11.42 18.22 1.68
CA ILE A 126 -11.64 17.95 0.28
C ILE A 126 -12.74 16.88 0.22
N PRO A 127 -13.78 17.05 -0.62
CA PRO A 127 -14.75 15.99 -0.83
C PRO A 127 -14.02 14.82 -1.52
N LEU A 128 -13.83 13.74 -0.78
CA LEU A 128 -13.31 12.49 -1.32
C LEU A 128 -14.49 11.58 -1.63
N GLU A 129 -14.53 11.05 -2.84
CA GLU A 129 -15.58 10.17 -3.33
C GLU A 129 -14.97 8.84 -3.77
N ASP A 130 -15.73 7.75 -3.56
CA ASP A 130 -15.37 6.38 -3.98
C ASP A 130 -13.96 5.94 -3.53
N ILE A 131 -13.64 6.19 -2.26
CA ILE A 131 -12.33 5.85 -1.67
C ILE A 131 -12.38 4.57 -0.84
N HIS A 132 -11.20 3.97 -0.63
CA HIS A 132 -10.98 2.88 0.31
C HIS A 132 -9.88 3.24 1.29
N LEU A 133 -10.11 3.03 2.59
CA LEU A 133 -9.08 3.16 3.60
C LEU A 133 -8.32 1.83 3.74
N VAL A 134 -6.99 1.87 3.73
CA VAL A 134 -6.14 0.69 3.94
C VAL A 134 -5.15 0.94 5.06
N HIS A 135 -4.75 -0.12 5.76
CA HIS A 135 -3.73 -0.03 6.81
C HIS A 135 -2.33 -0.30 6.23
N SER A 136 -1.31 0.43 6.70
CA SER A 136 0.05 0.34 6.14
C SER A 136 0.73 -1.02 6.35
N ASP A 137 0.41 -1.70 7.45
CA ASP A 137 1.12 -2.91 7.89
C ASP A 137 0.25 -4.17 7.87
N GLU A 138 -1.06 -4.05 7.66
CA GLU A 138 -2.00 -5.18 7.78
C GLU A 138 -3.08 -5.13 6.69
N ASP A 139 -3.41 -6.29 6.14
CA ASP A 139 -4.55 -6.45 5.24
C ASP A 139 -5.84 -6.41 6.05
N ILE A 140 -6.71 -5.45 5.75
CA ILE A 140 -8.01 -5.29 6.40
C ILE A 140 -9.16 -5.54 5.43
N GLU A 141 -10.32 -5.91 5.96
CA GLU A 141 -11.55 -5.94 5.16
C GLU A 141 -11.92 -4.53 4.71
N LEU A 142 -12.22 -4.39 3.42
CA LEU A 142 -12.46 -3.09 2.78
C LEU A 142 -13.95 -2.87 2.51
N ALA A 143 -14.38 -1.64 2.68
CA ALA A 143 -15.66 -1.13 2.21
C ALA A 143 -15.44 0.18 1.48
N THR A 144 -16.16 0.39 0.37
CA THR A 144 -16.12 1.65 -0.38
C THR A 144 -16.83 2.73 0.43
N ILE A 145 -16.13 3.82 0.69
CA ILE A 145 -16.71 5.02 1.27
C ILE A 145 -17.14 5.91 0.10
N VAL A 146 -18.46 6.03 -0.09
CA VAL A 146 -19.05 6.78 -1.20
C VAL A 146 -18.65 8.25 -1.14
N GLU A 147 -18.72 8.87 0.05
CA GLU A 147 -18.32 10.25 0.24
C GLU A 147 -17.77 10.46 1.66
N LEU A 148 -16.63 11.15 1.77
CA LEU A 148 -16.03 11.57 3.03
C LEU A 148 -15.65 13.05 2.96
N LYS A 149 -16.37 13.88 3.72
CA LYS A 149 -16.22 15.33 3.78
C LYS A 149 -16.44 15.88 5.20
N SER A 150 -16.17 17.16 5.40
CA SER A 150 -16.12 17.79 6.72
C SER A 150 -17.41 17.67 7.56
N ASP A 151 -18.56 17.53 6.93
CA ASP A 151 -19.88 17.41 7.54
C ASP A 151 -20.46 16.00 7.51
N THR A 152 -19.73 14.98 7.02
CA THR A 152 -20.17 13.57 7.01
C THR A 152 -20.52 13.07 8.42
N LEU A 153 -19.79 13.50 9.44
CA LEU A 153 -19.95 13.00 10.82
C LEU A 153 -20.68 13.99 11.72
N THR A 154 -21.48 13.48 12.64
CA THR A 154 -22.00 14.24 13.78
C THR A 154 -20.89 14.55 14.79
N GLU A 155 -21.16 15.38 15.80
CA GLU A 155 -20.22 15.58 16.92
C GLU A 155 -19.94 14.27 17.69
N ALA A 156 -20.96 13.42 17.85
CA ALA A 156 -20.80 12.13 18.51
C ALA A 156 -19.95 11.17 17.65
N GLY A 157 -20.14 11.18 16.33
CA GLY A 157 -19.31 10.43 15.39
C GLY A 157 -17.86 10.87 15.41
N ARG A 158 -17.60 12.18 15.35
CA ARG A 158 -16.23 12.73 15.46
C ARG A 158 -15.53 12.32 16.75
N LYS A 159 -16.26 12.27 17.87
CA LYS A 159 -15.70 11.84 19.16
C LYS A 159 -15.46 10.34 19.21
N GLU A 160 -16.38 9.54 18.69
CA GLU A 160 -16.26 8.08 18.67
C GLU A 160 -15.07 7.62 17.83
N TRP A 161 -14.88 8.22 16.66
CA TRP A 161 -13.88 7.83 15.66
C TRP A 161 -12.62 8.71 15.71
N ALA A 162 -12.36 9.37 16.84
CA ALA A 162 -11.29 10.34 16.95
C ALA A 162 -9.89 9.74 16.71
N ASP A 163 -9.66 8.50 17.13
CA ASP A 163 -8.46 7.72 16.82
C ASP A 163 -8.29 7.49 15.31
N VAL A 164 -9.35 7.09 14.60
CA VAL A 164 -9.32 6.88 13.15
C VAL A 164 -9.12 8.20 12.41
N LEU A 165 -9.80 9.26 12.84
CA LEU A 165 -9.67 10.61 12.28
C LEU A 165 -8.28 11.23 12.51
N ASN A 166 -7.58 10.81 13.56
CA ASN A 166 -6.20 11.21 13.86
C ASN A 166 -5.16 10.24 13.28
N ALA A 167 -5.55 9.23 12.52
CA ALA A 167 -4.62 8.35 11.81
C ALA A 167 -3.76 9.16 10.83
N ASP A 168 -2.50 8.77 10.71
CA ASP A 168 -1.55 9.35 9.77
C ASP A 168 -1.89 8.92 8.35
N VAL A 169 -2.04 9.86 7.44
CA VAL A 169 -2.16 9.55 6.01
C VAL A 169 -0.76 9.39 5.44
N VAL A 170 -0.43 8.14 5.08
CA VAL A 170 0.87 7.78 4.53
C VAL A 170 0.97 8.18 3.05
N ARG A 171 -0.04 7.84 2.26
CA ARG A 171 -0.15 8.19 0.83
C ARG A 171 -1.57 7.99 0.31
N ILE A 172 -1.84 8.57 -0.87
CA ILE A 172 -3.05 8.33 -1.66
C ILE A 172 -2.60 7.80 -3.02
N PHE A 173 -3.21 6.72 -3.50
CA PHE A 173 -2.79 6.05 -4.73
C PHE A 173 -3.97 5.33 -5.41
N ASP A 174 -3.86 5.11 -6.71
CA ASP A 174 -4.78 4.25 -7.46
C ASP A 174 -4.35 2.78 -7.32
N GLY A 175 -5.16 1.98 -6.63
CA GLY A 175 -4.94 0.54 -6.50
C GLY A 175 -6.06 -0.28 -7.12
N ILE A 176 -6.06 -1.58 -6.82
CA ILE A 176 -6.97 -2.55 -7.49
C ILE A 176 -8.46 -2.29 -7.22
N TYR A 177 -8.78 -1.58 -6.14
CA TYR A 177 -10.15 -1.21 -5.75
C TYR A 177 -10.52 0.24 -6.12
N GLY A 178 -9.65 0.95 -6.85
CA GLY A 178 -9.79 2.39 -7.13
C GLY A 178 -8.88 3.22 -6.21
N VAL A 179 -9.33 4.42 -5.84
CA VAL A 179 -8.54 5.34 -5.01
C VAL A 179 -8.43 4.79 -3.59
N GLN A 180 -7.20 4.63 -3.11
CA GLN A 180 -6.90 4.12 -1.77
C GLN A 180 -6.13 5.16 -0.96
N VAL A 181 -6.51 5.32 0.31
CA VAL A 181 -5.82 6.15 1.30
C VAL A 181 -5.18 5.22 2.32
N GLU A 182 -3.85 5.18 2.32
CA GLU A 182 -3.08 4.38 3.26
C GLU A 182 -2.93 5.12 4.59
N CYS A 183 -3.36 4.48 5.67
CA CYS A 183 -3.37 5.01 7.01
C CYS A 183 -2.42 4.23 7.93
N ASN A 184 -1.79 4.93 8.87
CA ASN A 184 -0.96 4.36 9.93
C ASN A 184 -1.32 4.99 11.30
N GLY A 185 -0.85 4.41 12.40
CA GLY A 185 -1.05 4.91 13.75
C GLY A 185 -2.46 4.66 14.30
N VAL A 186 -3.22 3.75 13.68
CA VAL A 186 -4.58 3.38 14.04
C VAL A 186 -4.72 1.87 14.11
N ASP A 187 -5.59 1.38 14.99
CA ASP A 187 -5.91 -0.04 15.04
C ASP A 187 -6.56 -0.50 13.70
N PRO A 188 -6.06 -1.58 13.07
CA PRO A 188 -6.56 -2.04 11.77
C PRO A 188 -8.06 -2.37 11.77
N GLN A 189 -8.57 -2.97 12.87
CA GLN A 189 -9.98 -3.29 12.99
C GLN A 189 -10.82 -2.01 13.10
N ARG A 190 -10.35 -1.01 13.85
CA ARG A 190 -11.03 0.30 13.94
C ARG A 190 -11.14 1.00 12.59
N LEU A 191 -10.09 0.94 11.76
CA LEU A 191 -10.09 1.52 10.42
C LEU A 191 -11.10 0.80 9.49
N SER A 192 -11.17 -0.53 9.59
CA SER A 192 -12.15 -1.34 8.87
C SER A 192 -13.58 -1.02 9.34
N ASP A 193 -13.84 -1.04 10.66
CA ASP A 193 -15.15 -0.76 11.25
C ASP A 193 -15.66 0.63 10.85
N PHE A 194 -14.78 1.64 10.80
CA PHE A 194 -15.13 2.99 10.34
C PHE A 194 -15.59 3.00 8.89
N SER A 195 -14.88 2.29 8.01
CA SER A 195 -15.22 2.19 6.58
C SER A 195 -16.56 1.46 6.40
N PHE A 196 -16.77 0.37 7.12
CA PHE A 196 -18.04 -0.37 7.13
C PHE A 196 -19.21 0.47 7.65
N MET A 197 -18.99 1.24 8.73
CA MET A 197 -19.97 2.15 9.29
C MET A 197 -20.41 3.20 8.27
N LEU A 198 -19.47 3.84 7.56
CA LEU A 198 -19.79 4.81 6.50
C LEU A 198 -20.49 4.16 5.29
N ALA A 199 -20.16 2.90 4.99
CA ALA A 199 -20.85 2.10 3.99
C ALA A 199 -22.25 1.60 4.44
N GLY A 200 -22.74 2.02 5.62
CA GLY A 200 -24.06 1.66 6.14
C GLY A 200 -24.13 0.26 6.74
N GLN A 201 -23.00 -0.40 6.98
CA GLN A 201 -22.90 -1.74 7.55
C GLN A 201 -22.83 -1.71 9.08
N CYS A 202 -23.74 -0.97 9.71
CA CYS A 202 -23.89 -0.92 11.16
C CYS A 202 -25.38 -0.83 11.53
N SER A 203 -25.70 -0.77 12.83
CA SER A 203 -27.10 -0.61 13.25
C SER A 203 -27.62 0.77 12.83
N SER A 204 -28.90 0.89 12.46
CA SER A 204 -29.48 2.19 12.10
C SER A 204 -29.33 3.22 13.22
N GLN A 205 -29.42 2.77 14.48
CA GLN A 205 -29.22 3.62 15.66
C GLN A 205 -27.80 4.19 15.73
N ASP A 206 -26.79 3.37 15.43
CA ASP A 206 -25.39 3.80 15.42
C ASP A 206 -25.08 4.69 14.23
N TYR A 207 -25.63 4.36 13.05
CA TYR A 207 -25.50 5.18 11.85
C TYR A 207 -26.06 6.58 12.07
N GLU A 208 -27.33 6.69 12.51
CA GLU A 208 -27.97 7.98 12.79
C GLU A 208 -27.26 8.78 13.90
N LYS A 209 -26.64 8.07 14.86
CA LYS A 209 -25.88 8.69 15.93
C LYS A 209 -24.57 9.30 15.41
N TRP A 210 -23.88 8.65 14.48
CA TRP A 210 -22.52 9.02 14.08
C TRP A 210 -22.42 9.74 12.74
N VAL A 211 -23.33 9.48 11.81
CA VAL A 211 -23.34 10.04 10.45
C VAL A 211 -24.41 11.13 10.35
N ALA A 212 -24.02 12.29 9.83
CA ALA A 212 -24.94 13.40 9.62
C ALA A 212 -25.98 13.02 8.55
N GLN A 213 -27.24 13.36 8.81
CA GLN A 213 -28.32 13.12 7.87
C GLN A 213 -28.37 14.26 6.86
N GLU A 214 -28.54 13.94 5.58
CA GLU A 214 -28.78 14.96 4.57
C GLU A 214 -30.04 15.76 4.93
N PRO A 215 -30.03 17.09 4.79
CA PRO A 215 -31.23 17.87 4.97
C PRO A 215 -32.30 17.40 3.99
N PRO A 216 -33.57 17.32 4.41
CA PRO A 216 -34.65 16.91 3.51
C PRO A 216 -34.66 17.82 2.28
N GLU A 217 -34.68 17.23 1.09
CA GLU A 217 -34.81 17.97 -0.16
C GLU A 217 -36.00 18.94 -0.06
N ALA A 218 -35.75 20.21 -0.41
CA ALA A 218 -36.80 21.21 -0.37
C ALA A 218 -37.97 20.78 -1.28
N PRO A 219 -39.24 20.91 -0.86
CA PRO A 219 -40.36 20.49 -1.67
C PRO A 219 -40.32 21.24 -3.01
N ASP A 220 -40.36 20.47 -4.10
CA ASP A 220 -40.43 20.97 -5.47
C ASP A 220 -41.64 21.92 -5.60
N MET A 221 -41.39 23.23 -5.53
CA MET A 221 -42.42 24.24 -5.71
C MET A 221 -42.79 24.26 -7.19
N GLN A 222 -43.74 23.40 -7.57
CA GLN A 222 -44.40 23.48 -8.87
C GLN A 222 -44.95 24.90 -9.06
N MET A 223 -44.29 25.67 -9.94
CA MET A 223 -44.80 26.91 -10.47
C MET A 223 -46.15 26.63 -11.15
N LYS A 224 -47.24 27.00 -10.48
CA LYS A 224 -48.53 27.14 -11.15
C LYS A 224 -48.42 28.31 -12.13
N GLN A 225 -48.47 27.98 -13.42
CA GLN A 225 -48.63 28.92 -14.51
C GLN A 225 -49.81 29.87 -14.22
N LEU A 226 -49.55 31.17 -14.35
CA LEU A 226 -50.55 32.21 -14.57
C LEU A 226 -50.34 32.79 -15.96
#